data_AF-A0AAN9NR43-F1
#
_entry.id   AF-A0AAN9NR43-F1
#
_cell.length_a   1.000
_cell.length_b   1.000
_cell.length_c   1.000
_cell.angle_alpha   90.00
_cell.angle_beta   90.00
_cell.angle_gamma   90.00
#
_symmetry.space_group_name_H-M   'P 1'
#
loop_
_entity.id
_entity.type
_entity.pdbx_description
1 polymer ?
#
loop_
_entity_poly.entity_id
_entity_poly.type
_entity_poly.pdbx_seq_one_letter_code
_entity_poly.pdbx_strand_id
1 'polypeptide(L)'
;MWRERALIVLVFLFHQIHGEDACPPSSCGKITNISYPFRLKGDPQGCGLTMYELSCENNITLFSLYSGTFHVKAINYHNFTIRLLDPGLQQSNCSSLPRYFFSPSNFTLSYQPIPPYLLYYRPKNTSSYQTIPSIYRYYHTEPLVYEHIVFLNCSHPVTGNPKYVDTGGCLNWEWKGYIYAVAGDLIAEEFEVGCDVKLVAPTSWWGLDTNTYSYAMMHTALLYGFELSWIPLACQGRCAQIYNCYLNSSSQTLQCPDEGRAVQVKCFA
;
A
#
# COMPACT_ATOMS: atom_id res chain seq x y z
N MET A 1 39.61 -44.69 23.17
CA MET A 1 38.92 -44.49 21.87
C MET A 1 37.40 -44.28 21.98
N TRP A 2 36.85 -43.86 23.14
CA TRP A 2 35.42 -43.48 23.30
C TRP A 2 35.24 -42.00 23.70
N ARG A 3 36.27 -41.37 24.31
CA ARG A 3 36.27 -39.95 24.70
C ARG A 3 36.32 -38.99 23.52
N GLU A 4 37.01 -39.33 22.43
CA GLU A 4 37.16 -38.45 21.27
C GLU A 4 35.90 -38.38 20.38
N ARG A 5 35.14 -39.48 20.29
CA ARG A 5 33.87 -39.49 19.54
C ARG A 5 32.77 -38.70 20.25
N ALA A 6 32.75 -38.69 21.58
CA ALA A 6 31.83 -37.88 22.37
C ALA A 6 32.10 -36.38 22.23
N LEU A 7 33.38 -35.97 22.17
CA LEU A 7 33.79 -34.57 21.96
C LEU A 7 33.39 -34.06 20.57
N ILE A 8 33.52 -34.89 19.52
CA ILE A 8 33.08 -34.52 18.16
C ILE A 8 31.55 -34.35 18.11
N VAL A 9 30.78 -35.24 18.74
CA VAL A 9 29.30 -35.10 18.82
C VAL A 9 28.89 -33.85 19.61
N LEU A 10 29.60 -33.50 20.69
CA LEU A 10 29.37 -32.26 21.45
C LEU A 10 29.73 -31.00 20.66
N VAL A 11 30.79 -31.01 19.85
CA VAL A 11 31.18 -29.87 18.98
C VAL A 11 30.20 -29.70 17.82
N PHE A 12 29.65 -30.80 17.27
CA PHE A 12 28.58 -30.74 16.26
C PHE A 12 27.23 -30.30 16.85
N LEU A 13 26.94 -30.63 18.11
CA LEU A 13 25.75 -30.12 18.82
C LEU A 13 25.90 -28.64 19.21
N PHE A 14 27.11 -28.15 19.48
CA PHE A 14 27.36 -26.73 19.76
C PHE A 14 27.40 -25.85 18.49
N HIS A 15 27.75 -26.39 17.32
CA HIS A 15 27.66 -25.64 16.05
C HIS A 15 26.22 -25.45 15.55
N GLN A 16 25.22 -26.08 16.18
CA GLN A 16 23.80 -25.94 15.86
C GLN A 16 23.05 -25.02 16.85
N ILE A 17 23.77 -24.31 17.72
CA ILE A 17 23.20 -23.29 18.61
C ILE A 17 23.82 -21.92 18.25
N HIS A 18 23.55 -21.44 17.04
CA HIS A 18 23.57 -20.01 16.72
C HIS A 18 22.10 -19.54 16.70
N GLY A 19 21.46 -19.62 17.86
CA GLY A 19 20.03 -19.40 18.06
C GLY A 19 19.69 -18.09 18.76
N GLU A 20 20.43 -17.02 18.49
CA GLU A 20 20.09 -15.64 18.87
C GLU A 20 20.50 -14.73 17.69
N ASP A 21 19.53 -13.98 17.13
CA ASP A 21 19.65 -12.88 16.15
C ASP A 21 19.43 -13.11 14.63
N ALA A 22 19.22 -14.33 14.13
CA ALA A 22 18.82 -14.48 12.72
C ALA A 22 17.29 -14.48 12.56
N CYS A 23 16.75 -13.46 11.89
CA CYS A 23 15.38 -13.44 11.37
C CYS A 23 15.39 -13.88 9.90
N PRO A 24 15.39 -15.21 9.61
CA PRO A 24 15.32 -15.67 8.24
C PRO A 24 14.00 -15.21 7.59
N PRO A 25 14.00 -14.85 6.30
CA PRO A 25 12.76 -14.51 5.62
C PRO A 25 11.77 -15.68 5.60
N SER A 26 10.51 -15.36 5.86
CA SER A 26 9.37 -16.27 5.76
C SER A 26 8.78 -16.24 4.35
N SER A 27 7.91 -17.20 4.03
CA SER A 27 7.22 -17.27 2.74
C SER A 27 5.78 -17.78 2.86
N CYS A 28 4.92 -17.31 1.96
CA CYS A 28 3.56 -17.79 1.80
C CYS A 28 3.13 -17.64 0.33
N GLY A 29 2.78 -18.76 -0.32
CA GLY A 29 2.31 -18.75 -1.70
C GLY A 29 3.30 -18.12 -2.68
N LYS A 30 2.85 -17.06 -3.37
CA LYS A 30 3.67 -16.31 -4.34
C LYS A 30 4.66 -15.33 -3.69
N ILE A 31 4.48 -15.01 -2.41
CA ILE A 31 5.36 -14.11 -1.68
C ILE A 31 6.43 -14.94 -0.96
N THR A 32 7.64 -14.96 -1.50
CA THR A 32 8.73 -15.84 -1.04
C THR A 32 9.74 -15.17 -0.11
N ASN A 33 9.72 -13.85 0.00
CA ASN A 33 10.61 -13.06 0.85
C ASN A 33 9.80 -12.13 1.76
N ILE A 34 9.33 -12.65 2.89
CA ILE A 34 8.66 -11.89 3.94
C ILE A 34 9.68 -11.66 5.04
N SER A 35 10.14 -10.43 5.17
CA SER A 35 11.13 -9.98 6.13
C SER A 35 10.72 -8.64 6.71
N TYR A 36 11.51 -8.11 7.64
CA TYR A 36 11.23 -6.84 8.29
C TYR A 36 10.92 -5.74 7.25
N PRO A 37 9.81 -4.99 7.38
CA PRO A 37 8.98 -4.87 8.58
C PRO A 37 7.85 -5.88 8.69
N PHE A 38 7.57 -6.65 7.63
CA PHE A 38 6.49 -7.63 7.61
C PHE A 38 6.86 -8.89 8.39
N ARG A 39 5.83 -9.60 8.84
CA ARG A 39 5.93 -10.91 9.50
C ARG A 39 4.70 -11.74 9.22
N LEU A 40 4.82 -13.06 9.26
CA LEU A 40 3.67 -13.97 9.32
C LEU A 40 3.26 -14.25 10.77
N LYS A 41 2.00 -14.64 10.95
CA LYS A 41 1.49 -15.19 12.19
C LYS A 41 2.21 -16.52 12.50
N GLY A 42 3.18 -16.47 13.40
CA GLY A 42 4.04 -17.60 13.76
C GLY A 42 5.54 -17.31 13.65
N ASP A 43 5.93 -16.21 12.99
CA ASP A 43 7.34 -15.80 12.96
C ASP A 43 7.86 -15.54 14.38
N PRO A 44 9.16 -15.79 14.65
CA PRO A 44 9.76 -15.58 15.95
C PRO A 44 9.48 -14.17 16.52
N GLN A 45 9.46 -14.06 17.84
CA GLN A 45 9.40 -12.74 18.49
C GLN A 45 10.63 -11.91 18.10
N GLY A 46 10.42 -10.62 17.83
CA GLY A 46 11.47 -9.72 17.34
C GLY A 46 11.65 -9.70 15.81
N CYS A 47 11.12 -10.69 15.08
CA CYS A 47 11.15 -10.70 13.62
C CYS A 47 9.92 -9.99 13.04
N GLY A 48 10.15 -8.83 12.42
CA GLY A 48 9.09 -7.97 11.88
C GLY A 48 8.23 -7.31 12.95
N LEU A 49 7.28 -6.49 12.52
CA LEU A 49 6.43 -5.67 13.38
C LEU A 49 5.02 -6.22 13.43
N THR A 50 4.43 -6.27 14.63
CA THR A 50 3.04 -6.74 14.82
C THR A 50 2.02 -5.96 14.00
N MET A 51 2.26 -4.65 13.78
CA MET A 51 1.37 -3.81 12.96
C MET A 51 1.49 -4.05 11.44
N TYR A 52 2.51 -4.81 11.01
CA TYR A 52 2.72 -5.24 9.63
C TYR A 52 2.59 -6.77 9.50
N GLU A 53 1.80 -7.38 10.39
CA GLU A 53 1.53 -8.82 10.34
C GLU A 53 0.67 -9.18 9.12
N LEU A 54 1.16 -10.17 8.37
CA LEU A 54 0.52 -10.79 7.22
C LEU A 54 -0.12 -12.10 7.66
N SER A 55 -1.30 -12.38 7.13
CA SER A 55 -1.95 -13.68 7.25
C SER A 55 -1.64 -14.54 6.03
N CYS A 56 -1.64 -15.86 6.20
CA CYS A 56 -1.43 -16.82 5.12
C CYS A 56 -2.58 -17.83 5.14
N GLU A 57 -3.45 -17.77 4.14
CA GLU A 57 -4.61 -18.64 4.04
C GLU A 57 -4.60 -19.33 2.68
N ASN A 58 -4.65 -20.66 2.64
CA ASN A 58 -4.66 -21.45 1.40
C ASN A 58 -3.54 -21.05 0.41
N ASN A 59 -2.33 -20.81 0.90
CA ASN A 59 -1.19 -20.30 0.11
C ASN A 59 -1.42 -18.91 -0.51
N ILE A 60 -2.27 -18.09 0.10
CA ILE A 60 -2.48 -16.69 -0.29
C ILE A 60 -2.07 -15.80 0.88
N THR A 61 -1.15 -14.89 0.62
CA THR A 61 -0.72 -13.86 1.58
C THR A 61 -1.74 -12.73 1.62
N LEU A 62 -2.17 -12.37 2.82
CA LEU A 62 -3.22 -11.41 3.09
C LEU A 62 -2.70 -10.27 3.96
N PHE A 63 -3.11 -9.04 3.64
CA PHE A 63 -2.86 -7.84 4.44
C PHE A 63 -4.18 -7.23 4.88
N SER A 64 -4.31 -6.96 6.18
CA SER A 64 -5.49 -6.30 6.74
C SER A 64 -5.26 -4.80 6.78
N LEU A 65 -6.13 -4.06 6.11
CA LEU A 65 -6.07 -2.60 6.01
C LEU A 65 -7.46 -2.04 6.33
N TYR A 66 -7.54 -1.23 7.39
CA TYR A 66 -8.81 -0.76 7.95
C TYR A 66 -9.75 -1.94 8.25
N SER A 67 -10.96 -1.93 7.70
CA SER A 67 -11.94 -3.01 7.81
C SER A 67 -11.84 -4.03 6.67
N GLY A 68 -10.84 -3.93 5.79
CA GLY A 68 -10.68 -4.77 4.61
C GLY A 68 -9.49 -5.72 4.67
N THR A 69 -9.58 -6.80 3.92
CA THR A 69 -8.51 -7.79 3.74
C THR A 69 -8.16 -7.89 2.27
N PHE A 70 -6.89 -7.71 1.95
CA PHE A 70 -6.39 -7.60 0.57
C PHE A 70 -5.40 -8.72 0.27
N HIS A 71 -5.37 -9.17 -0.98
CA HIS A 71 -4.36 -10.10 -1.46
C HIS A 71 -3.04 -9.36 -1.69
N VAL A 72 -1.95 -9.81 -1.07
CA VAL A 72 -0.63 -9.26 -1.33
C VAL A 72 -0.11 -9.79 -2.67
N LYS A 73 0.18 -8.89 -3.60
CA LYS A 73 0.68 -9.21 -4.93
C LYS A 73 2.20 -9.09 -5.04
N ALA A 74 2.80 -8.16 -4.30
CA ALA A 74 4.23 -7.96 -4.26
C ALA A 74 4.63 -7.19 -3.00
N ILE A 75 5.84 -7.43 -2.52
CA ILE A 75 6.53 -6.63 -1.51
C ILE A 75 7.85 -6.21 -2.15
N ASN A 76 8.09 -4.91 -2.26
CA ASN A 76 9.29 -4.34 -2.85
C ASN A 76 10.11 -3.62 -1.78
N TYR A 77 11.19 -4.26 -1.32
CA TYR A 77 12.09 -3.70 -0.31
C TYR A 77 13.04 -2.62 -0.85
N HIS A 78 13.21 -2.52 -2.17
CA HIS A 78 13.99 -1.45 -2.79
C HIS A 78 13.19 -0.14 -2.79
N ASN A 79 11.91 -0.22 -3.14
CA ASN A 79 11.03 0.94 -3.24
C ASN A 79 10.20 1.19 -1.97
N PHE A 80 10.31 0.29 -0.98
CA PHE A 80 9.53 0.32 0.26
C PHE A 80 8.01 0.31 0.00
N THR A 81 7.53 -0.50 -0.96
CA THR A 81 6.12 -0.59 -1.34
C THR A 81 5.52 -1.99 -1.25
N ILE A 82 4.27 -2.09 -0.78
CA ILE A 82 3.48 -3.32 -0.78
C ILE A 82 2.33 -3.12 -1.75
N ARG A 83 2.21 -4.03 -2.72
CA ARG A 83 1.13 -3.99 -3.71
C ARG A 83 0.00 -4.91 -3.29
N LEU A 84 -1.19 -4.34 -3.19
CA LEU A 84 -2.41 -4.98 -2.71
C LEU A 84 -3.42 -5.09 -3.84
N LEU A 85 -4.10 -6.23 -3.92
CA LEU A 85 -5.26 -6.43 -4.80
C LEU A 85 -6.51 -6.66 -3.95
N ASP A 86 -7.58 -5.94 -4.29
CA ASP A 86 -8.89 -6.14 -3.69
C ASP A 86 -9.47 -7.53 -4.07
N PRO A 87 -9.98 -8.32 -3.09
CA PRO A 87 -10.50 -9.67 -3.34
C PRO A 87 -11.80 -9.72 -4.17
N GLY A 88 -12.47 -8.58 -4.40
CA GLY A 88 -13.62 -8.46 -5.29
C GLY A 88 -13.26 -8.55 -6.77
N LEU A 89 -12.02 -8.26 -7.13
CA LEU A 89 -11.55 -8.22 -8.52
C LEU A 89 -11.17 -9.60 -9.05
N GLN A 90 -11.60 -9.90 -10.28
CA GLN A 90 -11.40 -11.18 -10.94
C GLN A 90 -10.96 -10.97 -12.39
N GLN A 91 -9.84 -11.60 -12.77
CA GLN A 91 -9.18 -11.35 -14.07
C GLN A 91 -10.04 -11.71 -15.29
N SER A 92 -10.88 -12.74 -15.20
CA SER A 92 -11.74 -13.20 -16.30
C SER A 92 -13.13 -12.57 -16.31
N ASN A 93 -13.41 -11.63 -15.41
CA ASN A 93 -14.73 -11.03 -15.25
C ASN A 93 -14.61 -9.50 -15.30
N CYS A 94 -14.94 -8.89 -16.44
CA CYS A 94 -14.93 -7.44 -16.59
C CYS A 94 -15.99 -6.72 -15.73
N SER A 95 -16.97 -7.46 -15.20
CA SER A 95 -17.96 -6.95 -14.26
C SER A 95 -17.46 -6.93 -12.82
N SER A 96 -16.30 -7.52 -12.54
CA SER A 96 -15.73 -7.56 -11.20
C SER A 96 -15.24 -6.18 -10.78
N LEU A 97 -15.59 -5.80 -9.56
CA LEU A 97 -15.26 -4.51 -8.97
C LEU A 97 -14.62 -4.73 -7.60
N PRO A 98 -13.86 -3.75 -7.09
CA PRO A 98 -13.36 -3.81 -5.72
C PRO A 98 -14.50 -3.98 -4.73
N ARG A 99 -14.27 -4.75 -3.67
CA ARG A 99 -15.18 -4.92 -2.53
C ARG A 99 -15.09 -3.74 -1.58
N TYR A 100 -13.91 -3.15 -1.44
CA TYR A 100 -13.66 -2.02 -0.57
C TYR A 100 -13.40 -0.77 -1.39
N PHE A 101 -14.11 0.30 -1.04
CA PHE A 101 -14.05 1.56 -1.78
C PHE A 101 -13.15 2.51 -1.01
N PHE A 102 -12.07 2.95 -1.65
CA PHE A 102 -11.16 3.92 -1.06
C PHE A 102 -10.98 5.07 -2.03
N SER A 103 -11.25 6.26 -1.52
CA SER A 103 -10.85 7.51 -2.13
C SER A 103 -9.44 7.88 -1.66
N PRO A 104 -8.74 8.78 -2.37
CA PRO A 104 -7.47 9.31 -1.90
C PRO A 104 -7.53 9.89 -0.47
N SER A 105 -8.69 10.44 -0.06
CA SER A 105 -8.89 10.98 1.28
C SER A 105 -8.84 9.94 2.39
N ASN A 106 -9.04 8.65 2.09
CA ASN A 106 -8.91 7.58 3.08
C ASN A 106 -7.46 7.42 3.57
N PHE A 107 -6.49 7.95 2.83
CA PHE A 107 -5.08 7.87 3.15
C PHE A 107 -4.48 9.25 3.49
N THR A 108 -5.28 10.32 3.45
CA THR A 108 -4.85 11.63 3.92
C THR A 108 -5.05 11.76 5.43
N LEU A 109 -4.10 12.43 6.08
CA LEU A 109 -4.02 12.57 7.54
C LEU A 109 -5.16 13.40 8.16
N SER A 110 -6.06 14.00 7.36
CA SER A 110 -7.06 14.96 7.83
C SER A 110 -8.36 14.33 8.37
N TYR A 111 -8.64 13.06 8.08
CA TYR A 111 -9.92 12.42 8.45
C TYR A 111 -9.80 11.08 9.22
N GLN A 112 -8.59 10.65 9.54
CA GLN A 112 -8.36 9.37 10.23
C GLN A 112 -7.99 9.60 11.71
N PRO A 113 -8.57 8.85 12.66
CA PRO A 113 -7.92 8.60 13.93
C PRO A 113 -6.56 8.01 13.60
N ILE A 114 -5.49 8.70 13.98
CA ILE A 114 -4.09 8.39 13.70
C ILE A 114 -3.89 6.85 13.66
N PRO A 115 -3.63 6.26 12.49
CA PRO A 115 -3.45 4.81 12.41
C PRO A 115 -2.20 4.38 13.19
N PRO A 116 -2.11 3.13 13.68
CA PRO A 116 -1.07 2.68 14.60
C PRO A 116 0.37 2.94 14.15
N TYR A 117 0.63 2.98 12.84
CA TYR A 117 1.95 3.30 12.28
C TYR A 117 2.36 4.77 12.44
N LEU A 118 1.43 5.69 12.72
CA LEU A 118 1.68 7.09 13.07
C LEU A 118 1.61 7.36 14.58
N LEU A 119 1.05 6.43 15.38
CA LEU A 119 0.89 6.55 16.83
C LEU A 119 2.21 6.42 17.63
N TYR A 120 3.34 6.15 16.99
CA TYR A 120 4.64 6.12 17.69
C TYR A 120 5.14 7.52 18.09
N TYR A 121 4.46 8.59 17.66
CA TYR A 121 4.72 9.95 18.13
C TYR A 121 4.04 10.20 19.49
N ARG A 122 4.65 9.71 20.56
CA ARG A 122 4.45 10.27 21.91
C ARG A 122 5.75 10.94 22.36
N PRO A 123 5.92 12.26 22.14
CA PRO A 123 6.97 13.00 22.82
C PRO A 123 6.69 12.92 24.32
N LYS A 124 7.64 12.35 25.08
CA LYS A 124 7.66 12.53 26.54
C LYS A 124 7.84 14.03 26.77
N ASN A 125 6.85 14.64 27.42
CA ASN A 125 6.76 16.06 27.82
C ASN A 125 6.06 16.97 26.80
N THR A 126 4.73 16.94 26.78
CA THR A 126 3.92 18.17 26.70
C THR A 126 2.53 17.89 27.22
N SER A 127 2.13 18.69 28.21
CA SER A 127 0.80 18.71 28.81
C SER A 127 -0.15 19.50 27.92
N SER A 128 -1.43 19.15 27.99
CA SER A 128 -2.62 19.90 27.57
C SER A 128 -2.91 20.08 26.06
N TYR A 129 -4.12 19.65 25.70
CA TYR A 129 -4.91 19.95 24.51
C TYR A 129 -4.41 21.14 23.68
N GLN A 130 -3.96 20.86 22.46
CA GLN A 130 -3.98 21.82 21.35
C GLN A 130 -4.18 21.07 20.03
N THR A 131 -5.41 21.21 19.53
CA THR A 131 -5.79 21.24 18.12
C THR A 131 -4.62 21.59 17.20
N ILE A 132 -4.28 20.70 16.26
CA ILE A 132 -3.39 21.06 15.15
C ILE A 132 -4.25 21.85 14.14
N PRO A 133 -3.98 23.15 13.93
CA PRO A 133 -4.72 23.98 12.99
C PRO A 133 -4.38 23.58 11.56
N SER A 134 -5.37 23.73 10.68
CA SER A 134 -5.16 23.99 9.25
C SER A 134 -3.97 24.92 9.02
N ILE A 135 -2.93 24.47 8.30
CA ILE A 135 -1.98 25.21 7.42
C ILE A 135 -0.84 24.22 7.04
N TYR A 136 -0.31 24.33 5.81
CA TYR A 136 0.76 23.56 5.13
C TYR A 136 0.29 22.26 4.45
N ARG A 137 -0.06 22.13 3.15
CA ARG A 137 0.38 22.77 1.88
C ARG A 137 1.90 22.95 1.81
N TYR A 138 2.61 21.90 1.37
CA TYR A 138 3.98 21.88 0.81
C TYR A 138 5.06 21.09 1.59
N TYR A 139 4.92 19.78 1.83
CA TYR A 139 6.07 18.95 2.25
C TYR A 139 6.06 17.54 1.64
N HIS A 140 7.25 17.13 1.19
CA HIS A 140 7.61 15.96 0.37
C HIS A 140 7.50 14.61 1.10
N THR A 141 6.32 14.25 1.59
CA THR A 141 5.98 12.82 1.60
C THR A 141 5.52 12.50 0.19
N GLU A 142 6.30 11.73 -0.57
CA GLU A 142 5.94 11.23 -1.91
C GLU A 142 4.42 11.05 -2.01
N PRO A 143 3.74 11.76 -2.94
CA PRO A 143 2.30 11.62 -3.09
C PRO A 143 2.06 10.14 -3.28
N LEU A 144 1.14 9.57 -2.49
CA LEU A 144 0.78 8.18 -2.66
C LEU A 144 0.48 7.98 -4.15
N VAL A 145 1.35 7.27 -4.88
CA VAL A 145 1.28 7.13 -6.33
C VAL A 145 0.22 6.08 -6.63
N TYR A 146 -1.02 6.40 -6.28
CA TYR A 146 -2.18 5.71 -6.80
C TYR A 146 -3.02 6.72 -7.56
N GLU A 147 -3.24 6.41 -8.82
CA GLU A 147 -4.39 6.88 -9.55
C GLU A 147 -5.66 6.29 -8.92
N HIS A 148 -6.80 6.81 -9.29
CA HIS A 148 -8.07 6.22 -8.89
C HIS A 148 -9.04 6.22 -10.05
N ILE A 149 -9.97 5.27 -9.98
CA ILE A 149 -11.07 5.16 -10.94
C ILE A 149 -12.36 5.43 -10.18
N VAL A 150 -13.11 6.42 -10.66
CA VAL A 150 -14.42 6.81 -10.16
C VAL A 150 -15.48 6.17 -11.05
N PHE A 151 -16.39 5.42 -10.44
CA PHE A 151 -17.55 4.84 -11.14
C PHE A 151 -18.77 5.68 -10.83
N LEU A 152 -19.48 6.08 -11.89
CA LEU A 152 -20.67 6.90 -11.81
C LEU A 152 -21.86 6.17 -12.41
N ASN A 153 -23.03 6.43 -11.85
CA ASN A 153 -24.31 6.11 -12.48
C ASN A 153 -25.05 7.41 -12.77
N CYS A 154 -25.43 7.61 -14.03
CA CYS A 154 -26.09 8.81 -14.50
C CYS A 154 -27.53 8.51 -14.93
N SER A 155 -28.42 9.47 -14.68
CA SER A 155 -29.83 9.41 -15.08
C SER A 155 -30.05 9.59 -16.59
N HIS A 156 -29.06 10.15 -17.29
CA HIS A 156 -29.08 10.41 -18.73
C HIS A 156 -27.69 10.17 -19.33
N PRO A 157 -27.59 9.97 -20.67
CA PRO A 157 -26.30 9.80 -21.32
C PRO A 157 -25.46 11.08 -21.19
N VAL A 158 -24.18 10.92 -20.87
CA VAL A 158 -23.19 12.00 -20.92
C VAL A 158 -22.68 12.10 -22.35
N THR A 159 -22.71 13.31 -22.93
CA THR A 159 -22.25 13.57 -24.31
C THR A 159 -21.23 14.70 -24.34
N GLY A 160 -20.14 14.53 -25.09
CA GLY A 160 -19.14 15.57 -25.30
C GLY A 160 -18.07 15.67 -24.21
N ASN A 161 -18.14 14.84 -23.16
CA ASN A 161 -17.13 14.76 -22.11
C ASN A 161 -16.31 13.46 -22.23
N PRO A 162 -15.07 13.50 -22.76
CA PRO A 162 -14.27 12.30 -23.01
C PRO A 162 -13.76 11.62 -21.72
N LYS A 163 -13.87 12.28 -20.55
CA LYS A 163 -13.50 11.66 -19.26
C LYS A 163 -14.46 10.54 -18.87
N TYR A 164 -15.73 10.62 -19.30
CA TYR A 164 -16.77 9.65 -18.96
C TYR A 164 -16.71 8.47 -19.93
N VAL A 165 -15.98 7.43 -19.54
CA VAL A 165 -15.80 6.23 -20.36
C VAL A 165 -16.95 5.27 -20.12
N ASP A 166 -17.68 4.98 -21.18
CA ASP A 166 -18.76 4.00 -21.18
C ASP A 166 -18.20 2.61 -20.85
N THR A 167 -18.88 1.90 -19.95
CA THR A 167 -18.45 0.57 -19.49
C THR A 167 -18.80 -0.56 -20.47
N GLY A 168 -19.39 -0.26 -21.62
CA GLY A 168 -19.67 -1.19 -22.71
C GLY A 168 -20.64 -2.30 -22.35
N GLY A 169 -21.47 -2.09 -21.32
CA GLY A 169 -22.35 -3.12 -20.76
C GLY A 169 -21.63 -4.19 -19.93
N CYS A 170 -20.31 -4.07 -19.68
CA CYS A 170 -19.63 -4.98 -18.76
C CYS A 170 -20.18 -4.86 -17.34
N LEU A 171 -20.53 -3.65 -16.89
CA LEU A 171 -21.22 -3.48 -15.62
C LEU A 171 -22.72 -3.62 -15.83
N ASN A 172 -23.26 -4.79 -15.50
CA ASN A 172 -24.70 -5.02 -15.50
C ASN A 172 -25.22 -5.00 -14.06
N TRP A 173 -25.30 -3.80 -13.54
CA TRP A 173 -25.83 -3.48 -12.23
C TRP A 173 -27.37 -3.54 -12.27
N GLU A 174 -28.04 -3.79 -11.13
CA GLU A 174 -29.50 -3.56 -10.98
C GLU A 174 -29.89 -2.07 -11.06
N TRP A 175 -28.94 -1.21 -11.39
CA TRP A 175 -29.08 0.24 -11.38
C TRP A 175 -29.61 0.65 -12.75
N LYS A 176 -30.85 1.12 -12.78
CA LYS A 176 -31.38 1.78 -13.98
C LYS A 176 -30.54 3.05 -14.22
N GLY A 177 -29.85 3.15 -15.35
CA GLY A 177 -29.05 4.32 -15.71
C GLY A 177 -27.90 4.04 -16.67
N TYR A 178 -27.06 5.05 -16.86
CA TYR A 178 -25.87 5.04 -17.71
C TYR A 178 -24.62 4.98 -16.83
N ILE A 179 -23.82 3.93 -16.99
CA ILE A 179 -22.68 3.64 -16.10
C ILE A 179 -21.38 4.03 -16.78
N TYR A 180 -20.65 4.92 -16.12
CA TYR A 180 -19.38 5.44 -16.59
C TYR A 180 -18.25 5.16 -15.60
N ALA A 181 -17.05 5.01 -16.13
CA ALA A 181 -15.81 5.04 -15.37
C ALA A 181 -15.00 6.28 -15.78
N VAL A 182 -14.40 6.93 -14.80
CA VAL A 182 -13.50 8.07 -14.99
C VAL A 182 -12.19 7.75 -14.28
N ALA A 183 -11.05 7.91 -14.96
CA ALA A 183 -9.75 7.77 -14.32
C ALA A 183 -9.23 9.15 -13.90
N GLY A 184 -8.71 9.22 -12.68
CA GLY A 184 -8.23 10.43 -12.04
C GLY A 184 -9.32 11.26 -11.38
N ASP A 185 -8.94 12.48 -11.02
CA ASP A 185 -9.82 13.42 -10.32
C ASP A 185 -10.94 13.97 -11.22
N LEU A 186 -12.11 14.12 -10.61
CA LEU A 186 -13.22 14.91 -11.13
C LEU A 186 -13.29 16.23 -10.36
N ILE A 187 -13.01 17.36 -11.02
CA ILE A 187 -13.28 18.67 -10.43
C ILE A 187 -14.77 18.98 -10.51
N ALA A 188 -15.25 19.91 -9.66
CA ALA A 188 -16.66 20.26 -9.59
C ALA A 188 -17.24 20.72 -10.95
N GLU A 189 -16.43 21.35 -11.81
CA GLU A 189 -16.83 21.81 -13.15
C GLU A 189 -17.02 20.67 -14.16
N GLU A 190 -16.40 19.50 -13.91
CA GLU A 190 -16.48 18.31 -14.76
C GLU A 190 -17.54 17.31 -14.28
N PHE A 191 -18.17 17.59 -13.14
CA PHE A 191 -19.18 16.73 -12.55
C PHE A 191 -20.52 16.95 -13.25
N GLU A 192 -20.95 15.96 -14.03
CA GLU A 192 -22.17 16.06 -14.81
C GLU A 192 -23.40 15.97 -13.90
N VAL A 193 -24.36 16.87 -14.13
CA VAL A 193 -25.60 16.92 -13.36
C VAL A 193 -26.36 15.61 -13.54
N GLY A 194 -26.95 15.08 -12.46
CA GLY A 194 -27.71 13.83 -12.54
C GLY A 194 -26.86 12.57 -12.63
N CYS A 195 -25.54 12.68 -12.42
CA CYS A 195 -24.64 11.58 -12.12
C CYS A 195 -24.39 11.48 -10.61
N ASP A 196 -24.24 10.26 -10.13
CA ASP A 196 -23.87 9.96 -8.74
C ASP A 196 -22.61 9.09 -8.71
N VAL A 197 -21.65 9.43 -7.87
CA VAL A 197 -20.51 8.55 -7.57
C VAL A 197 -21.02 7.31 -6.83
N LYS A 198 -20.72 6.13 -7.36
CA LYS A 198 -21.07 4.85 -6.74
C LYS A 198 -19.90 4.16 -6.08
N LEU A 199 -18.70 4.33 -6.64
CA LEU A 199 -17.50 3.64 -6.17
C LEU A 199 -16.26 4.42 -6.57
N VAL A 200 -15.25 4.42 -5.69
CA VAL A 200 -13.91 4.92 -5.99
C VAL A 200 -12.91 3.82 -5.65
N ALA A 201 -12.01 3.56 -6.58
CA ALA A 201 -11.07 2.46 -6.52
C ALA A 201 -9.63 2.94 -6.77
N PRO A 202 -8.69 2.67 -5.87
CA PRO A 202 -7.29 3.03 -6.08
C PRO A 202 -6.60 2.03 -7.03
N THR A 203 -5.64 2.53 -7.81
CA THR A 203 -4.71 1.71 -8.59
C THR A 203 -3.36 2.42 -8.70
N SER A 204 -2.27 1.66 -8.65
CA SER A 204 -0.92 2.19 -8.89
C SER A 204 -0.43 1.85 -10.30
N TRP A 205 -1.36 1.60 -11.23
CA TRP A 205 -1.01 1.37 -12.62
C TRP A 205 -0.82 2.70 -13.36
N TRP A 206 0.44 2.97 -13.72
CA TRP A 206 0.90 4.07 -14.57
C TRP A 206 0.24 4.22 -15.95
N GLY A 207 -0.45 3.21 -16.48
CA GLY A 207 -1.04 3.26 -17.83
C GLY A 207 -2.32 4.11 -17.97
N LEU A 208 -2.73 4.82 -16.91
CA LEU A 208 -3.85 5.77 -16.92
C LEU A 208 -3.41 7.23 -17.12
N ASP A 209 -2.12 7.48 -17.37
CA ASP A 209 -1.52 8.82 -17.54
C ASP A 209 -1.89 9.55 -18.85
N THR A 210 -2.74 8.96 -19.70
CA THR A 210 -3.19 9.54 -20.97
C THR A 210 -4.69 9.88 -20.93
N ASN A 211 -5.13 10.88 -21.69
CA ASN A 211 -6.54 11.24 -21.81
C ASN A 211 -7.38 10.25 -22.62
N THR A 212 -6.82 9.10 -23.00
CA THR A 212 -7.45 8.11 -23.89
C THR A 212 -7.34 6.72 -23.29
N TYR A 213 -8.21 6.41 -22.34
CA TYR A 213 -8.34 5.10 -21.73
C TYR A 213 -9.68 4.45 -22.07
N SER A 214 -9.69 3.12 -22.17
CA SER A 214 -10.91 2.33 -22.30
C SER A 214 -11.29 1.70 -20.96
N TYR A 215 -12.55 1.28 -20.81
CA TYR A 215 -12.96 0.55 -19.62
C TYR A 215 -12.12 -0.73 -19.40
N ALA A 216 -11.71 -1.41 -20.47
CA ALA A 216 -10.83 -2.59 -20.38
C ALA A 216 -9.45 -2.25 -19.79
N MET A 217 -8.88 -1.08 -20.14
CA MET A 217 -7.63 -0.61 -19.55
C MET A 217 -7.81 -0.24 -18.08
N MET A 218 -8.91 0.45 -17.74
CA MET A 218 -9.25 0.77 -16.36
C MET A 218 -9.43 -0.49 -15.51
N HIS A 219 -10.11 -1.51 -16.03
CA HIS A 219 -10.27 -2.79 -15.35
C HIS A 219 -8.92 -3.51 -15.16
N THR A 220 -8.04 -3.46 -16.16
CA THR A 220 -6.67 -3.97 -16.06
C THR A 220 -5.87 -3.22 -14.99
N ALA A 221 -6.04 -1.89 -14.90
CA ALA A 221 -5.44 -1.06 -13.86
C ALA A 221 -5.90 -1.51 -12.47
N LEU A 222 -7.18 -1.80 -12.28
CA LEU A 222 -7.70 -2.31 -11.01
C LEU A 222 -7.08 -3.68 -10.67
N LEU A 223 -6.96 -4.57 -11.66
CA LEU A 223 -6.34 -5.89 -11.48
C LEU A 223 -4.84 -5.84 -11.16
N TYR A 224 -4.14 -4.76 -11.53
CA TYR A 224 -2.77 -4.51 -11.09
C TYR A 224 -2.72 -4.29 -9.56
N GLY A 225 -3.75 -3.64 -9.00
CA GLY A 225 -3.86 -3.29 -7.59
C GLY A 225 -3.31 -1.91 -7.26
N PHE A 226 -3.15 -1.61 -5.98
CA PHE A 226 -2.61 -0.33 -5.48
C PHE A 226 -1.44 -0.57 -4.53
N GLU A 227 -0.52 0.37 -4.50
CA GLU A 227 0.67 0.30 -3.66
C GLU A 227 0.52 1.17 -2.41
N LEU A 228 0.97 0.64 -1.27
CA LEU A 228 1.17 1.40 -0.04
C LEU A 228 2.66 1.49 0.24
N SER A 229 3.11 2.69 0.62
CA SER A 229 4.50 2.93 1.01
C SER A 229 4.71 2.70 2.51
N TRP A 230 5.85 2.11 2.88
CA TRP A 230 6.36 2.11 4.25
C TRP A 230 7.67 2.91 4.39
N ILE A 231 7.95 3.84 3.46
CA ILE A 231 9.06 4.81 3.60
C ILE A 231 9.04 5.50 4.96
N PRO A 232 7.91 6.00 5.51
CA PRO A 232 7.90 6.65 6.81
C PRO A 232 8.48 5.78 7.94
N LEU A 233 8.22 4.47 7.89
CA LEU A 233 8.81 3.51 8.83
C LEU A 233 10.31 3.33 8.59
N ALA A 234 10.73 3.21 7.33
CA ALA A 234 12.15 3.08 7.00
C ALA A 234 12.98 4.30 7.42
N CYS A 235 12.34 5.48 7.44
CA CYS A 235 12.92 6.75 7.89
C CYS A 235 12.93 6.93 9.42
N GLN A 236 12.19 6.10 10.16
CA GLN A 236 12.11 6.20 11.61
C GLN A 236 13.50 6.06 12.25
N GLY A 237 13.89 7.05 13.07
CA GLY A 237 15.20 7.08 13.73
C GLY A 237 16.38 7.41 12.81
N ARG A 238 16.13 7.72 11.52
CA ARG A 238 17.16 8.06 10.54
C ARG A 238 17.16 9.53 10.11
N CYS A 239 16.00 10.18 10.12
CA CYS A 239 15.87 11.63 9.98
C CYS A 239 15.24 12.20 11.27
N ALA A 240 15.67 13.39 11.70
CA ALA A 240 15.06 14.15 12.79
C ALA A 240 13.61 14.52 12.48
N GLN A 241 13.31 14.78 11.19
CA GLN A 241 11.96 15.00 10.69
C GLN A 241 11.58 13.90 9.69
N ILE A 242 10.75 12.96 10.13
CA ILE A 242 10.28 11.82 9.30
C ILE A 242 9.54 12.31 8.04
N TYR A 243 8.83 13.44 8.13
CA TYR A 243 8.00 13.99 7.06
C TYR A 243 8.80 14.54 5.86
N ASN A 244 10.11 14.79 6.04
CA ASN A 244 10.99 15.27 4.97
C ASN A 244 11.82 14.13 4.36
N CYS A 245 11.59 12.88 4.79
CA CYS A 245 12.31 11.73 4.28
C CYS A 245 11.65 11.17 3.01
N TYR A 246 12.43 10.99 1.96
CA TYR A 246 11.97 10.43 0.69
C TYR A 246 12.98 9.46 0.09
N LEU A 247 12.52 8.61 -0.83
CA LEU A 247 13.38 7.72 -1.60
C LEU A 247 13.89 8.44 -2.85
N ASN A 248 15.21 8.58 -2.97
CA ASN A 248 15.81 9.05 -4.21
C ASN A 248 15.94 7.88 -5.19
N SER A 249 15.12 7.87 -6.23
CA SER A 249 15.04 6.78 -7.22
C SER A 249 16.34 6.54 -7.99
N SER A 250 17.15 7.58 -8.24
CA SER A 250 18.41 7.45 -8.96
C SER A 250 19.50 6.78 -8.14
N SER A 251 19.57 7.10 -6.84
CA SER A 251 20.58 6.55 -5.93
C SER A 251 20.11 5.30 -5.18
N GLN A 252 18.80 5.02 -5.19
CA GLN A 252 18.16 3.97 -4.37
C GLN A 252 18.49 4.15 -2.88
N THR A 253 18.47 5.40 -2.40
CA THR A 253 18.75 5.74 -1.00
C THR A 253 17.70 6.68 -0.43
N LEU A 254 17.45 6.56 0.88
CA LEU A 254 16.61 7.50 1.61
C LEU A 254 17.38 8.81 1.87
N GLN A 255 16.74 9.95 1.65
CA GLN A 255 17.35 11.27 1.82
C GLN A 255 16.58 12.13 2.82
N CYS A 256 17.30 12.92 3.62
CA CYS A 256 16.76 13.89 4.58
C CYS A 256 17.26 15.31 4.18
N PRO A 257 16.42 16.20 3.60
CA PRO A 257 16.80 17.51 3.09
C PRO A 257 17.43 18.46 4.11
N ASP A 258 16.94 18.47 5.35
CA ASP A 258 17.29 19.49 6.34
C ASP A 258 18.56 19.18 7.15
N GLU A 259 19.23 18.05 6.89
CA GLU A 259 20.38 17.61 7.70
C GLU A 259 21.73 17.69 7.00
N GLY A 260 21.80 18.20 5.77
CA GLY A 260 23.07 18.37 5.03
C GLY A 260 23.86 17.07 4.79
N ARG A 261 23.30 15.90 5.16
CA ARG A 261 23.83 14.56 4.95
C ARG A 261 22.74 13.69 4.37
N ALA A 262 22.93 13.24 3.13
CA ALA A 262 22.24 12.07 2.64
C ALA A 262 22.65 10.87 3.51
N VAL A 263 21.73 10.31 4.28
CA VAL A 263 21.99 9.05 4.99
C VAL A 263 21.88 7.93 3.97
N GLN A 264 23.01 7.48 3.44
CA GLN A 264 23.03 6.32 2.53
C GLN A 264 22.66 5.05 3.29
N VAL A 265 21.37 4.69 3.24
CA VAL A 265 20.91 3.36 3.63
C VAL A 265 20.79 2.54 2.37
N LYS A 266 21.66 1.53 2.21
CA LYS A 266 21.48 0.51 1.19
C LYS A 266 20.19 -0.25 1.51
N CYS A 267 19.35 -0.46 0.49
CA CYS A 267 18.21 -1.37 0.57
C CYS A 267 18.71 -2.72 1.12
N PHE A 268 18.14 -3.20 2.22
CA PHE A 268 18.44 -4.54 2.71
C PHE A 268 17.99 -5.55 1.63
N ALA A 269 18.88 -6.48 1.29
CA ALA A 269 18.62 -7.61 0.39
C ALA A 269 18.08 -8.80 1.19
#